data_AF-W9X6T3-F1
#
_entry.id   AF-W9X6T3-F1
#
_cell.length_a   1.000
_cell.length_b   1.000
_cell.length_c   1.000
_cell.angle_alpha   90.00
_cell.angle_beta   90.00
_cell.angle_gamma   90.00
#
_symmetry.space_group_name_H-M   'P 1'
#
loop_
_entity.id
_entity.type
_entity.pdbx_description
1 polymer ?
#
loop_
_entity_poly.entity_id
_entity_poly.type
_entity_poly.pdbx_seq_one_letter_code
_entity_poly.pdbx_strand_id
1 'polypeptide(L)'
;MALATRRPLQIQTHVFDPRNDGLDEADVEDEMHVSEVYAAGVKRLLAGALSLQCSLASALTDLIMFVYSPRRMSHSPTNASDSLEQTMRKLKRIESDTKAWFERVSKFLPSVPTVCDSYDSCVFQLEVCQLYHWAGQTALQQYKILLLETQPEYARAGETFRKEAVRKMLADSIVGLNRSVRAYALRGSACSLPTEV
;
A
#
# COMPACT_ATOMS: atom_id res chain seq x y z
N MET A 1 -6.16 7.17 16.76
CA MET A 1 -5.28 8.35 16.84
C MET A 1 -3.92 7.96 17.44
N ALA A 2 -3.01 7.40 16.63
CA ALA A 2 -1.67 7.01 17.09
C ALA A 2 -0.53 7.49 16.16
N LEU A 3 -0.87 8.31 15.15
CA LEU A 3 0.09 8.81 14.15
C LEU A 3 0.82 10.09 14.59
N ALA A 4 0.24 10.87 15.50
CA ALA A 4 0.81 12.15 15.95
C ALA A 4 1.98 12.00 16.95
N THR A 5 2.29 10.79 17.41
CA THR A 5 3.36 10.52 18.39
C THR A 5 4.52 9.69 17.84
N ARG A 6 4.50 9.29 16.56
CA ARG A 6 5.63 8.57 15.96
C ARG A 6 6.71 9.56 15.49
N ARG A 7 7.97 9.12 15.62
CA ARG A 7 9.16 9.82 15.12
C ARG A 7 8.90 10.30 13.67
N PRO A 8 9.42 11.48 13.28
CA PRO A 8 9.32 11.93 11.90
C PRO A 8 9.81 10.81 10.97
N LEU A 9 9.10 10.58 9.86
CA LEU A 9 9.43 9.54 8.87
C LEU A 9 10.92 9.64 8.51
N GLN A 10 11.71 8.68 9.00
CA GLN A 10 13.17 8.69 8.86
C GLN A 10 13.60 8.27 7.46
N ILE A 11 12.78 7.44 6.79
CA ILE A 11 12.98 7.05 5.39
C ILE A 11 12.16 8.02 4.54
N GLN A 12 12.88 8.91 3.85
CA GLN A 12 12.28 9.85 2.91
C GLN A 12 12.32 9.27 1.49
N THR A 13 11.38 9.69 0.64
CA THR A 13 11.29 9.22 -0.75
C THR A 13 12.53 9.50 -1.60
N HIS A 14 13.41 10.41 -1.18
CA HIS A 14 14.69 10.67 -1.87
C HIS A 14 15.76 9.60 -1.60
N VAL A 15 15.57 8.78 -0.55
CA VAL A 15 16.48 7.69 -0.16
C VAL A 15 16.08 6.38 -0.86
N PHE A 16 14.84 6.30 -1.34
CA PHE A 16 14.36 5.18 -2.12
C PHE A 16 14.50 5.53 -3.60
N ASP A 17 15.21 4.71 -4.38
CA ASP A 17 15.26 4.89 -5.84
C ASP A 17 14.16 4.06 -6.51
N PRO A 18 13.02 4.66 -6.90
CA PRO A 18 11.96 3.95 -7.59
C PRO A 18 12.32 3.56 -9.04
N ARG A 19 13.54 3.90 -9.51
CA ARG A 19 14.05 3.52 -10.84
C ARG A 19 14.84 2.22 -10.82
N ASN A 20 15.18 1.70 -9.64
CA ASN A 20 15.78 0.38 -9.56
C ASN A 20 14.71 -0.66 -9.86
N ASP A 21 15.03 -1.61 -10.73
CA ASP A 21 14.15 -2.75 -10.97
C ASP A 21 13.98 -3.48 -9.63
N GLY A 22 12.74 -3.58 -9.16
CA GLY A 22 12.45 -4.18 -7.86
C GLY A 22 12.89 -5.65 -7.82
N LEU A 23 13.00 -6.21 -6.62
CA LEU A 23 13.46 -7.59 -6.41
C LEU A 23 12.78 -8.59 -7.37
N ASP A 24 13.58 -9.31 -8.15
CA ASP A 24 13.12 -10.35 -9.07
C ASP A 24 13.58 -11.76 -8.63
N GLU A 25 13.25 -12.77 -9.45
CA GLU A 25 13.65 -14.16 -9.14
C GLU A 25 15.14 -14.41 -9.38
N ALA A 26 15.77 -13.68 -10.30
CA ALA A 26 17.20 -13.80 -10.59
C ALA A 26 18.04 -13.30 -9.41
N ASP A 27 17.56 -12.27 -8.71
CA ASP A 27 18.21 -11.73 -7.50
C ASP A 27 18.35 -12.75 -6.36
N VAL A 28 17.54 -13.81 -6.36
CA VAL A 28 17.50 -14.84 -5.30
C VAL A 28 17.80 -16.26 -5.80
N GLU A 29 18.21 -16.40 -7.07
CA GLU A 29 18.42 -17.70 -7.72
C GLU A 29 19.49 -18.53 -7.02
N ASP A 30 20.60 -17.89 -6.63
CA ASP A 30 21.70 -18.54 -5.90
C ASP A 30 21.22 -19.10 -4.54
N GLU A 31 20.38 -18.37 -3.82
CA GLU A 31 19.86 -18.77 -2.50
C GLU A 31 18.74 -19.82 -2.60
N MET A 32 18.03 -19.84 -3.74
CA MET A 32 16.99 -20.82 -4.05
C MET A 32 17.53 -22.25 -4.08
N HIS A 33 18.77 -22.46 -4.52
CA HIS A 33 19.38 -23.78 -4.65
C HIS A 33 20.30 -24.19 -3.50
N VAL A 34 20.80 -23.24 -2.70
CA VAL A 34 21.79 -23.51 -1.65
C VAL A 34 21.16 -23.78 -0.27
N SER A 35 20.06 -23.09 0.07
CA SER A 35 19.46 -23.23 1.41
C SER A 35 18.64 -24.52 1.58
N GLU A 36 18.82 -25.25 2.69
CA GLU A 36 18.07 -26.48 3.00
C GLU A 36 16.74 -26.21 3.73
N VAL A 37 16.43 -24.95 4.07
CA VAL A 37 15.32 -24.60 4.98
C VAL A 37 13.94 -24.81 4.33
N TYR A 38 13.82 -24.58 3.02
CA TYR A 38 12.57 -24.68 2.28
C TYR A 38 12.78 -25.33 0.92
N ALA A 39 11.75 -26.02 0.41
CA ALA A 39 11.74 -26.51 -0.95
C ALA A 39 11.79 -25.32 -1.94
N ALA A 40 12.44 -25.50 -3.10
CA ALA A 40 12.61 -24.45 -4.10
C ALA A 40 11.29 -23.78 -4.54
N GLY A 41 10.19 -24.54 -4.58
CA GLY A 41 8.85 -24.00 -4.88
C GLY A 41 8.35 -23.01 -3.82
N VAL A 42 8.61 -23.27 -2.53
CA VAL A 42 8.24 -22.37 -1.42
C VAL A 42 9.11 -21.12 -1.44
N LYS A 43 10.41 -21.25 -1.71
CA LYS A 43 11.32 -20.10 -1.81
C LYS A 43 10.93 -19.14 -2.93
N ARG A 44 10.56 -19.66 -4.11
CA ARG A 44 10.05 -18.84 -5.23
C ARG A 44 8.82 -18.04 -4.84
N LEU A 45 7.91 -18.65 -4.08
CA LEU A 45 6.70 -17.97 -3.59
C LEU A 45 7.01 -16.91 -2.53
N LEU A 46 7.94 -17.19 -1.62
CA LEU A 46 8.43 -16.21 -0.64
C LEU A 46 9.11 -15.02 -1.33
N ALA A 47 9.95 -15.26 -2.33
CA ALA A 47 10.58 -14.22 -3.12
C ALA A 47 9.54 -13.34 -3.84
N GLY A 48 8.54 -13.96 -4.47
CA GLY A 48 7.43 -13.25 -5.10
C GLY A 48 6.62 -12.42 -4.09
N ALA A 49 6.34 -12.98 -2.91
CA ALA A 49 5.64 -12.26 -1.83
C ALA A 49 6.47 -11.07 -1.30
N LEU A 50 7.79 -11.25 -1.13
CA LEU A 50 8.71 -10.20 -0.72
C LEU A 50 8.78 -9.07 -1.77
N SER A 51 8.88 -9.41 -3.05
CA SER A 51 8.84 -8.43 -4.15
C SER A 51 7.54 -7.61 -4.14
N LEU A 52 6.40 -8.26 -3.92
CA LEU A 52 5.11 -7.59 -3.78
C LEU A 52 5.03 -6.71 -2.53
N GLN A 53 5.61 -7.13 -1.40
CA GLN A 53 5.70 -6.32 -0.18
C GLN A 53 6.53 -5.06 -0.40
N CYS A 54 7.71 -5.19 -1.00
CA CYS A 54 8.59 -4.06 -1.32
C CYS A 54 7.92 -3.09 -2.30
N SER A 55 7.25 -3.61 -3.33
CA SER A 55 6.47 -2.79 -4.28
C SER A 55 5.33 -2.03 -3.59
N LEU A 56 4.62 -2.67 -2.64
CA LEU A 56 3.60 -1.98 -1.83
C LEU A 56 4.22 -0.87 -0.99
N ALA A 57 5.32 -1.17 -0.31
CA ALA A 57 6.00 -0.23 0.57
C ALA A 57 6.42 1.03 -0.19
N SER A 58 6.96 0.88 -1.41
CA SER A 58 7.24 2.01 -2.31
C SER A 58 5.98 2.82 -2.62
N ALA A 59 4.91 2.16 -3.09
CA ALA A 59 3.68 2.84 -3.48
C ALA A 59 3.00 3.58 -2.30
N LEU A 60 2.99 2.97 -1.11
CA LEU A 60 2.44 3.57 0.10
C LEU A 60 3.32 4.67 0.67
N THR A 61 4.65 4.60 0.50
CA THR A 61 5.55 5.67 0.97
C THR A 61 5.27 6.97 0.24
N ASP A 62 5.07 6.93 -1.09
CA ASP A 62 4.68 8.10 -1.87
C ASP A 62 3.33 8.67 -1.41
N LEU A 63 2.36 7.80 -1.13
CA LEU A 63 1.05 8.18 -0.60
C LEU A 63 1.17 8.85 0.77
N ILE A 64 1.89 8.24 1.71
CA ILE A 64 2.07 8.75 3.08
C ILE A 64 2.81 10.08 3.06
N MET A 65 3.87 10.21 2.27
CA MET A 65 4.62 11.46 2.14
C MET A 65 3.81 12.58 1.49
N PHE A 66 2.85 12.22 0.63
CA PHE A 66 1.96 13.18 0.00
C PHE A 66 0.83 13.63 0.95
N VAL A 67 0.14 12.69 1.59
CA VAL A 67 -1.01 12.96 2.48
C VAL A 67 -0.57 13.51 3.84
N TYR A 68 0.50 12.96 4.42
CA TYR A 68 0.99 13.27 5.76
C TYR A 68 2.38 13.91 5.73
N SER A 69 2.65 14.74 4.71
CA SER A 69 3.96 15.35 4.53
C SER A 69 4.43 16.04 5.82
N PRO A 70 5.63 15.71 6.35
CA PRO A 70 6.17 16.34 7.55
C PRO A 70 6.27 17.87 7.45
N ARG A 71 6.44 18.39 6.22
CA ARG A 71 6.45 19.83 5.92
C ARG A 71 5.06 20.48 5.92
N ARG A 72 3.97 19.71 5.78
CA ARG A 72 2.58 20.19 5.71
C ARG A 72 1.88 20.21 7.07
N MET A 73 2.52 19.71 8.13
CA MET A 73 1.93 19.70 9.48
C MET A 73 1.78 21.11 10.11
N SER A 74 2.35 22.15 9.50
CA SER A 74 2.25 23.55 9.98
C SER A 74 1.56 24.53 9.03
N HIS A 75 1.15 24.11 7.82
CA HIS A 75 0.57 25.02 6.80
C HIS A 75 -0.57 24.36 6.01
N SER A 76 -1.37 25.20 5.33
CA SER A 76 -2.43 24.86 4.37
C SER A 76 -2.20 23.53 3.62
N PRO A 77 -3.26 22.74 3.34
CA PRO A 77 -3.14 21.42 2.66
C PRO A 77 -2.36 21.46 1.35
N THR A 78 -2.21 22.63 0.74
CA THR A 78 -1.29 22.97 -0.35
C THR A 78 -0.22 23.97 0.13
N ASN A 79 1.05 23.66 -0.16
CA ASN A 79 2.08 24.70 -0.18
C ASN A 79 1.68 25.72 -1.25
N ALA A 80 1.80 27.02 -0.97
CA ALA A 80 1.56 28.09 -1.94
C ALA A 80 2.44 27.98 -3.23
N SER A 81 3.41 27.06 -3.26
CA SER A 81 4.32 26.79 -4.37
C SER A 81 3.92 25.62 -5.29
N ASP A 82 3.08 24.67 -4.83
CA ASP A 82 2.74 23.49 -5.65
C ASP A 82 1.56 23.86 -6.57
N SER A 83 1.77 23.85 -7.89
CA SER A 83 0.68 24.12 -8.83
C SER A 83 -0.39 23.02 -8.75
N LEU A 84 -1.66 23.41 -8.97
CA LEU A 84 -2.80 22.48 -9.07
C LEU A 84 -2.47 21.27 -9.96
N GLU A 85 -1.86 21.52 -11.12
CA GLU A 85 -1.45 20.48 -12.07
C GLU A 85 -0.39 19.53 -11.51
N GLN A 86 0.56 20.02 -10.71
CA GLN A 86 1.57 19.18 -10.08
C GLN A 86 0.94 18.26 -9.03
N THR A 87 0.04 18.79 -8.21
CA THR A 87 -0.72 18.02 -7.21
C THR A 87 -1.56 16.95 -7.89
N MET A 88 -2.29 17.30 -8.95
CA MET A 88 -3.10 16.34 -9.72
C MET A 88 -2.27 15.25 -10.39
N ARG A 89 -1.11 15.59 -10.97
CA ARG A 89 -0.20 14.60 -11.57
C ARG A 89 0.32 13.61 -10.54
N LYS A 90 0.75 14.10 -9.37
CA LYS A 90 1.21 13.25 -8.26
C LYS A 90 0.10 12.30 -7.79
N LEU A 91 -1.11 12.83 -7.60
CA LEU A 91 -2.27 12.07 -7.16
C LEU A 91 -2.63 10.95 -8.14
N LYS A 92 -2.69 11.26 -9.45
CA LYS A 92 -2.95 10.27 -10.51
C LYS A 92 -1.89 9.17 -10.53
N ARG A 93 -0.62 9.54 -10.35
CA ARG A 93 0.47 8.58 -10.26
C ARG A 93 0.30 7.64 -9.07
N ILE A 94 0.06 8.17 -7.87
CA ILE A 94 -0.17 7.37 -6.66
C ILE A 94 -1.36 6.41 -6.85
N GLU A 95 -2.46 6.89 -7.43
CA GLU A 95 -3.63 6.04 -7.75
C GLU A 95 -3.30 4.93 -8.75
N SER A 96 -2.53 5.25 -9.79
CA SER A 96 -2.08 4.28 -10.78
C SER A 96 -1.18 3.21 -10.16
N ASP A 97 -0.18 3.63 -9.38
CA ASP A 97 0.83 2.74 -8.78
C ASP A 97 0.18 1.79 -7.76
N THR A 98 -0.68 2.32 -6.90
CA THR A 98 -1.43 1.51 -5.92
C THR A 98 -2.41 0.54 -6.57
N LYS A 99 -3.07 0.94 -7.66
CA LYS A 99 -3.96 0.06 -8.43
C LYS A 99 -3.19 -1.05 -9.14
N ALA A 100 -2.09 -0.71 -9.81
CA ALA A 100 -1.23 -1.67 -10.48
C ALA A 100 -0.69 -2.72 -9.50
N TRP A 101 -0.30 -2.30 -8.29
CA TRP A 101 0.08 -3.21 -7.23
C TRP A 101 -1.05 -4.19 -6.85
N PHE A 102 -2.27 -3.68 -6.66
CA PHE A 102 -3.41 -4.51 -6.27
C PHE A 102 -3.77 -5.56 -7.34
N GLU A 103 -3.66 -5.19 -8.62
CA GLU A 103 -3.84 -6.11 -9.74
C GLU A 103 -2.77 -7.21 -9.75
N ARG A 104 -1.50 -6.89 -9.44
CA ARG A 104 -0.43 -7.88 -9.32
C ARG A 104 -0.71 -8.88 -8.20
N VAL A 105 -1.08 -8.40 -7.01
CA VAL A 105 -1.43 -9.27 -5.87
C VAL A 105 -2.65 -10.15 -6.17
N SER A 106 -3.66 -9.59 -6.83
CA SER A 106 -4.87 -10.34 -7.19
C SER A 106 -4.60 -11.49 -8.17
N LYS A 107 -3.57 -11.37 -9.02
CA LYS A 107 -3.11 -12.45 -9.90
C LYS A 107 -2.21 -13.46 -9.18
N PHE A 108 -1.42 -12.99 -8.22
CA PHE A 108 -0.47 -13.83 -7.48
C PHE A 108 -1.16 -14.74 -6.46
N LEU A 109 -2.10 -14.23 -5.66
CA LEU A 109 -2.74 -15.02 -4.59
C LEU A 109 -3.38 -16.33 -5.08
N PRO A 110 -4.14 -16.37 -6.19
CA PRO A 110 -4.71 -17.61 -6.71
C PRO A 110 -3.68 -18.61 -7.25
N SER A 111 -2.45 -18.15 -7.56
CA SER A 111 -1.38 -19.01 -8.06
C SER A 111 -0.64 -19.77 -6.95
N VAL A 112 -0.87 -19.41 -5.68
CA VAL A 112 -0.25 -20.06 -4.53
C VAL A 112 -0.92 -21.42 -4.29
N PRO A 113 -0.16 -22.54 -4.25
CA PRO A 113 -0.70 -23.85 -3.93
C PRO A 113 -1.29 -23.91 -2.51
N THR A 114 -2.47 -24.49 -2.35
CA THR A 114 -3.18 -24.62 -1.06
C THR A 114 -2.76 -25.81 -0.19
N VAL A 115 -1.71 -26.55 -0.58
CA VAL A 115 -1.44 -27.92 -0.07
C VAL A 115 -0.42 -27.97 1.08
N CYS A 116 0.20 -26.86 1.48
CA CYS A 116 1.25 -26.87 2.52
C CYS A 116 1.18 -25.66 3.45
N ASP A 117 1.33 -25.90 4.76
CA ASP A 117 1.31 -24.89 5.84
C ASP A 117 2.33 -23.76 5.65
N SER A 118 3.44 -24.02 4.95
CA SER A 118 4.42 -22.97 4.62
C SER A 118 3.84 -21.90 3.68
N TYR A 119 2.88 -22.27 2.82
CA TYR A 119 2.18 -21.33 1.94
C TYR A 119 1.17 -20.46 2.68
N ASP A 120 0.62 -20.94 3.80
CA ASP A 120 -0.33 -20.15 4.61
C ASP A 120 0.32 -18.91 5.19
N SER A 121 1.59 -18.98 5.59
CA SER A 121 2.34 -17.81 6.05
C SER A 121 2.51 -16.74 4.95
N CYS A 122 2.76 -17.16 3.71
CA CYS A 122 2.90 -16.27 2.55
C CYS A 122 1.57 -15.59 2.23
N VAL A 123 0.48 -16.38 2.20
CA VAL A 123 -0.87 -15.88 1.96
C VAL A 123 -1.26 -14.89 3.05
N PHE A 124 -1.01 -15.22 4.31
CA PHE A 124 -1.27 -14.36 5.45
C PHE A 124 -0.55 -13.00 5.33
N GLN A 125 0.74 -13.01 5.01
CA GLN A 125 1.49 -11.76 4.83
C GLN A 125 0.96 -10.90 3.68
N LEU A 126 0.53 -11.50 2.58
CA LEU A 126 -0.06 -10.78 1.46
C LEU A 126 -1.46 -10.24 1.77
N GLU A 127 -2.26 -10.95 2.57
CA GLU A 127 -3.55 -10.45 3.08
C GLU A 127 -3.35 -9.22 3.98
N VAL A 128 -2.32 -9.22 4.83
CA VAL A 128 -1.92 -8.03 5.60
C VAL A 128 -1.51 -6.88 4.68
N CYS A 129 -0.83 -7.15 3.58
CA CYS A 129 -0.50 -6.13 2.59
C CYS A 129 -1.76 -5.54 1.92
N GLN A 130 -2.75 -6.37 1.60
CA GLN A 130 -4.03 -5.88 1.08
C GLN A 130 -4.75 -4.98 2.09
N LEU A 131 -4.68 -5.30 3.39
CA LEU A 131 -5.20 -4.45 4.45
C LEU A 131 -4.55 -3.06 4.42
N TYR A 132 -3.22 -3.00 4.34
CA TYR A 132 -2.49 -1.73 4.25
C TYR A 132 -2.81 -0.95 2.97
N HIS A 133 -2.98 -1.65 1.84
CA HIS A 133 -3.44 -1.04 0.61
C HIS A 133 -4.79 -0.34 0.78
N TRP A 134 -5.79 -1.03 1.33
CA TRP A 134 -7.11 -0.44 1.56
C TRP A 134 -7.07 0.74 2.54
N ALA A 135 -6.26 0.64 3.59
CA ALA A 135 -6.06 1.74 4.53
C ALA A 135 -5.43 2.97 3.84
N GLY A 136 -4.45 2.75 2.97
CA GLY A 136 -3.86 3.79 2.13
C GLY A 136 -4.88 4.44 1.20
N GLN A 137 -5.71 3.64 0.51
CA GLN A 137 -6.79 4.16 -0.34
C GLN A 137 -7.77 5.03 0.46
N THR A 138 -8.19 4.58 1.64
CA THR A 138 -9.06 5.38 2.52
C THR A 138 -8.43 6.72 2.86
N ALA A 139 -7.16 6.75 3.25
CA ALA A 139 -6.43 7.99 3.56
C ALA A 139 -6.34 8.92 2.34
N LEU A 140 -6.07 8.37 1.15
CA LEU A 140 -5.99 9.12 -0.10
C LEU A 140 -7.33 9.76 -0.49
N GLN A 141 -8.43 9.00 -0.40
CA GLN A 141 -9.77 9.54 -0.71
C GLN A 141 -10.22 10.58 0.33
N GLN A 142 -9.89 10.38 1.61
CA GLN A 142 -10.12 11.39 2.65
C GLN A 142 -9.35 12.69 2.35
N TYR A 143 -8.09 12.59 1.92
CA TYR A 143 -7.30 13.75 1.51
C TYR A 143 -7.90 14.47 0.30
N LYS A 144 -8.41 13.72 -0.69
CA LYS A 144 -9.14 14.30 -1.84
C LYS A 144 -10.38 15.11 -1.40
N ILE A 145 -11.14 14.58 -0.44
CA ILE A 145 -12.30 15.30 0.12
C ILE A 145 -11.84 16.60 0.80
N LEU A 146 -10.78 16.54 1.60
CA LEU A 146 -10.21 17.73 2.24
C LEU A 146 -9.80 18.79 1.20
N LEU A 147 -9.14 18.40 0.10
CA LEU A 147 -8.79 19.32 -0.99
C LEU A 147 -10.01 19.96 -1.65
N LEU A 148 -11.07 19.18 -1.89
CA LEU A 148 -12.33 19.68 -2.45
C LEU A 148 -13.03 20.70 -1.55
N GLU A 149 -12.96 20.51 -0.23
CA GLU A 149 -13.60 21.39 0.75
C GLU A 149 -12.79 22.66 1.01
N THR A 150 -11.46 22.55 0.97
CA THR A 150 -10.55 23.68 1.26
C THR A 150 -10.24 24.54 0.05
N GLN A 151 -10.31 23.99 -1.17
CA GLN A 151 -9.87 24.67 -2.38
C GLN A 151 -10.86 24.47 -3.55
N PRO A 152 -11.66 25.49 -3.92
CA PRO A 152 -12.70 25.36 -4.95
C PRO A 152 -12.16 25.15 -6.37
N GLU A 153 -10.87 25.43 -6.60
CA GLU A 153 -10.16 25.16 -7.85
C GLU A 153 -10.11 23.66 -8.19
N TYR A 154 -10.06 22.78 -7.18
CA TYR A 154 -10.07 21.32 -7.38
C TYR A 154 -11.46 20.80 -7.76
N ALA A 155 -12.54 21.47 -7.33
CA ALA A 155 -13.90 21.11 -7.73
C ALA A 155 -14.14 21.33 -9.23
N ARG A 156 -13.39 22.22 -9.86
CA ARG A 156 -13.42 22.48 -11.31
C ARG A 156 -12.47 21.57 -12.09
N ALA A 157 -11.59 20.85 -11.40
CA ALA A 157 -10.48 20.10 -11.98
C ALA A 157 -10.87 18.64 -12.34
N GLY A 158 -11.70 18.50 -13.38
CA GLY A 158 -11.92 17.24 -14.10
C GLY A 158 -12.56 16.09 -13.30
N GLU A 159 -12.57 14.89 -13.90
CA GLU A 159 -13.27 13.71 -13.38
C GLU A 159 -12.68 13.16 -12.06
N THR A 160 -11.38 13.35 -11.85
CA THR A 160 -10.60 12.77 -10.74
C THR A 160 -11.02 13.31 -9.36
N PHE A 161 -11.71 14.45 -9.35
CA PHE A 161 -12.18 15.18 -8.19
C PHE A 161 -13.71 15.35 -8.18
N ARG A 162 -14.46 14.60 -9.00
CA ARG A 162 -15.92 14.56 -8.84
C ARG A 162 -16.27 14.03 -7.46
N LYS A 163 -16.97 14.84 -6.67
CA LYS A 163 -17.28 14.56 -5.26
C LYS A 163 -17.99 13.21 -5.09
N GLU A 164 -18.88 12.87 -6.00
CA GLU A 164 -19.61 11.60 -6.03
C GLU A 164 -18.68 10.42 -6.28
N ALA A 165 -17.72 10.56 -7.21
CA ALA A 165 -16.75 9.51 -7.53
C ALA A 165 -15.80 9.25 -6.35
N VAL A 166 -15.30 10.31 -5.71
CA VAL A 166 -14.43 10.22 -4.53
C VAL A 166 -15.17 9.55 -3.36
N ARG A 167 -16.44 9.94 -3.12
CA ARG A 167 -17.29 9.32 -2.09
C ARG A 167 -17.54 7.82 -2.35
N LYS A 168 -17.81 7.45 -3.60
CA LYS A 168 -17.98 6.05 -3.98
C LYS A 168 -16.71 5.25 -3.73
N MET A 169 -15.57 5.73 -4.20
CA MET A 169 -14.27 5.06 -3.99
C MET A 169 -13.91 4.94 -2.50
N LEU A 170 -14.25 5.95 -1.68
CA LEU A 170 -14.07 5.87 -0.24
C LEU A 170 -14.93 4.77 0.39
N ALA A 171 -16.21 4.68 0.01
CA ALA A 171 -17.11 3.65 0.49
C ALA A 171 -16.61 2.24 0.09
N ASP A 172 -16.21 2.07 -1.17
CA ASP A 172 -15.66 0.82 -1.69
C ASP A 172 -14.37 0.43 -0.94
N SER A 173 -13.50 1.40 -0.64
CA SER A 173 -12.26 1.18 0.11
C SER A 173 -12.53 0.74 1.56
N ILE A 174 -13.52 1.35 2.22
CA ILE A 174 -13.91 0.98 3.59
C ILE A 174 -14.53 -0.42 3.61
N VAL A 175 -15.34 -0.77 2.61
CA VAL A 175 -15.90 -2.13 2.47
C VAL A 175 -14.78 -3.14 2.22
N GLY A 176 -13.82 -2.81 1.35
CA GLY A 176 -12.62 -3.61 1.09
C GLY A 176 -11.80 -3.85 2.36
N LEU A 177 -11.52 -2.78 3.11
CA LEU A 177 -10.81 -2.84 4.39
C LEU A 177 -11.54 -3.76 5.38
N ASN A 178 -12.84 -3.56 5.58
CA ASN A 178 -13.65 -4.38 6.48
C ASN A 178 -13.67 -5.85 6.07
N ARG A 179 -13.71 -6.14 4.77
CA ARG A 179 -13.63 -7.51 4.25
C ARG A 179 -12.27 -8.14 4.57
N SER A 180 -11.17 -7.42 4.33
CA SER A 180 -9.82 -7.88 4.66
C SER A 180 -9.63 -8.08 6.17
N VAL A 181 -10.13 -7.17 7.02
CA VAL A 181 -10.09 -7.34 8.49
C VAL A 181 -10.87 -8.57 8.92
N ARG A 182 -12.07 -8.81 8.36
CA ARG A 182 -12.85 -10.00 8.68
C ARG A 182 -12.15 -11.28 8.24
N ALA A 183 -11.61 -11.31 7.01
CA ALA A 183 -10.84 -12.46 6.54
C ALA A 183 -9.62 -12.73 7.44
N TYR A 184 -8.91 -11.68 7.82
CA TYR A 184 -7.80 -11.74 8.78
C TYR A 184 -8.25 -12.25 10.15
N ALA A 185 -9.35 -11.76 10.70
CA ALA A 185 -9.86 -12.20 12.00
C ALA A 185 -10.34 -13.66 11.99
N LEU A 186 -10.94 -14.11 10.89
CA LEU A 186 -11.41 -15.49 10.73
C LEU A 186 -10.27 -16.49 10.57
N ARG A 187 -9.17 -16.12 9.88
CA ARG A 187 -7.96 -16.94 9.78
C ARG A 187 -7.05 -16.82 11.01
N GLY A 188 -7.01 -15.64 11.62
CA GLY A 188 -6.15 -15.27 12.74
C GLY A 188 -6.67 -15.68 14.12
N SER A 189 -7.74 -16.48 14.21
CA SER A 189 -8.18 -17.02 15.49
C SER A 189 -7.25 -18.15 15.95
N ALA A 190 -6.14 -17.79 16.61
CA ALA A 190 -5.75 -18.28 17.95
C ALA A 190 -4.24 -18.54 18.22
N CYS A 191 -3.31 -18.55 17.25
CA CYS A 191 -1.94 -19.05 17.54
C CYS A 191 -0.73 -18.22 17.07
N SER A 192 -0.88 -17.01 16.51
CA SER A 192 0.28 -16.31 15.88
C SER A 192 0.48 -14.83 16.23
N LEU A 193 -0.22 -14.30 17.24
CA LEU A 193 0.13 -13.00 17.81
C LEU A 193 1.05 -13.23 19.02
N PRO A 194 2.35 -12.95 18.95
CA PRO A 194 3.20 -12.90 20.14
C PRO A 194 2.87 -11.60 20.87
N THR A 195 1.77 -11.60 21.60
CA THR A 195 1.47 -10.58 22.60
C THR A 195 1.14 -11.26 23.91
N GLU A 196 2.10 -12.03 24.42
CA GLU A 196 2.24 -12.30 25.85
C GLU A 196 3.74 -12.28 26.20
N VAL A 197 4.16 -11.18 26.83
CA VAL A 197 5.30 -11.10 27.75
C VAL A 197 4.71 -10.67 29.09
#